data_AF-A0A6J7EU57-F1
#
_entry.id   AF-A0A6J7EU57-F1
#
_cell.length_a   1.000
_cell.length_b   1.000
_cell.length_c   1.000
_cell.angle_alpha   90.00
_cell.angle_beta   90.00
_cell.angle_gamma   90.00
#
_symmetry.space_group_name_H-M   'P 1'
#
loop_
_entity.id
_entity.type
_entity.pdbx_description
1 polymer ?
#
loop_
_entity_poly.entity_id
_entity_poly.type
_entity_poly.pdbx_seq_one_letter_code
_entity_poly.pdbx_strand_id
1 'polypeptide(L)'
;MGDGVTTSNLAGRTVADLMLGRNTELTTLPWVGHRSRRWEPEPLRWIAIRSALALAEASDRYETRRRRPERVRSWLLGSLLGQ
;
A
#
# COMPACT_ATOMS: atom_id res chain seq x y z
N MET A 1 13.25 9.87 4.23
CA MET A 1 12.03 10.67 4.47
C MET A 1 12.30 12.09 3.99
N GLY A 2 12.16 12.35 2.68
CA GLY A 2 12.52 13.65 2.09
C GLY A 2 11.94 13.90 0.70
N ASP A 3 11.33 12.89 0.07
CA ASP A 3 10.82 13.01 -1.30
C ASP A 3 9.56 13.89 -1.39
N GLY A 4 8.77 13.95 -0.31
CA GLY A 4 7.49 14.66 -0.30
C GLY A 4 7.59 16.18 -0.56
N VAL A 5 8.65 16.84 -0.07
CA VAL A 5 8.85 18.28 -0.30
C VAL A 5 9.25 18.57 -1.74
N THR A 6 10.08 17.72 -2.34
CA THR A 6 10.48 17.82 -3.75
C THR A 6 9.28 17.60 -4.67
N THR A 7 8.49 16.56 -4.42
CA THR A 7 7.27 16.26 -5.18
C THR A 7 6.24 17.39 -5.05
N SER A 8 6.06 17.95 -3.86
CA SER A 8 5.12 19.06 -3.64
C SER A 8 5.54 20.33 -4.36
N ASN A 9 6.83 20.68 -4.36
CA ASN A 9 7.34 21.83 -5.11
C ASN A 9 7.14 21.65 -6.63
N LEU A 10 7.44 20.45 -7.16
CA LEU A 10 7.22 20.13 -8.58
C LEU A 10 5.73 20.24 -8.96
N ALA A 11 4.84 19.66 -8.15
CA ALA A 11 3.40 19.74 -8.37
C ALA A 11 2.88 21.18 -8.32
N GLY A 12 3.34 21.97 -7.35
CA GLY A 12 2.95 23.38 -7.20
C GLY A 12 3.31 24.23 -8.42
N ARG A 13 4.53 24.07 -8.96
CA ARG A 13 4.94 24.76 -10.20
C ARG A 13 4.11 24.33 -11.41
N THR A 14 3.80 23.03 -11.51
CA THR A 14 2.94 22.49 -12.57
C THR A 14 1.55 23.12 -12.51
N VAL A 15 0.94 23.23 -11.33
CA VAL A 15 -0.38 23.86 -11.14
C VAL A 15 -0.35 25.35 -11.48
N ALA A 16 0.70 26.07 -11.09
CA ALA A 16 0.85 27.49 -11.41
C ALA A 16 0.93 27.73 -12.92
N ASP A 17 1.71 26.93 -13.66
CA ASP A 17 1.80 27.04 -15.11
C ASP A 17 0.47 26.72 -15.80
N LEU A 18 -0.26 25.71 -15.33
CA LEU A 18 -1.61 25.38 -15.83
C LEU A 18 -2.62 26.51 -15.58
N MET A 19 -2.62 27.11 -14.39
CA MET A 19 -3.51 28.22 -14.05
C MET A 19 -3.23 29.48 -14.89
N LEU A 20 -1.96 29.71 -15.22
CA LEU A 20 -1.52 30.85 -16.04
C LEU A 20 -1.58 30.57 -17.54
N GLY A 21 -2.03 29.37 -17.96
CA GLY A 21 -2.09 28.98 -19.37
C GLY A 21 -0.74 28.90 -20.07
N ARG A 22 0.35 28.68 -19.30
CA ARG A 22 1.70 28.59 -19.84
C ARG A 22 1.96 27.18 -20.37
N ASN A 23 2.54 27.09 -21.56
CA ASN A 23 2.98 25.82 -22.13
C ASN A 23 4.46 25.59 -21.74
N THR A 24 4.68 24.75 -20.72
CA THR A 24 6.02 24.42 -20.20
C THR A 24 6.18 22.89 -20.15
N GLU A 25 7.42 22.41 -20.03
CA GLU A 25 7.71 20.97 -19.83
C GLU A 25 6.96 20.39 -18.63
N LEU A 26 6.66 21.20 -17.61
CA LEU A 26 5.90 20.75 -16.44
C LEU A 26 4.45 20.40 -16.80
N THR A 27 3.86 21.14 -17.74
CA THR A 27 2.47 20.92 -18.18
C THR A 27 2.30 19.72 -19.11
N THR A 28 3.39 19.15 -19.63
CA THR A 28 3.37 17.96 -20.51
C THR A 28 3.64 16.65 -19.76
N LEU A 29 3.85 16.73 -18.43
CA LEU A 29 4.12 15.56 -17.61
C LEU A 29 2.93 14.60 -17.57
N PRO A 30 3.16 13.27 -17.51
CA PRO A 30 2.15 12.25 -17.76
C PRO A 30 0.99 12.21 -16.74
N TRP A 31 1.14 12.88 -15.60
CA TRP A 31 0.08 12.99 -14.60
C TRP A 31 -0.85 14.18 -14.85
N VAL A 32 -0.47 15.14 -15.69
CA VAL A 32 -1.32 16.30 -16.03
C VAL A 32 -2.53 15.79 -16.80
N GLY A 33 -3.73 16.07 -16.30
CA GLY A 33 -4.97 15.57 -16.88
C GLY A 33 -5.20 14.06 -16.70
N HIS A 34 -4.36 13.36 -15.94
CA HIS A 34 -4.55 11.93 -15.69
C HIS A 34 -5.84 11.67 -14.93
N ARG A 35 -6.69 10.81 -15.48
CA ARG A 35 -7.93 10.36 -14.84
C ARG A 35 -7.65 9.09 -14.05
N SER A 36 -7.56 9.23 -12.74
CA SER A 36 -7.44 8.06 -11.85
C SER A 36 -8.63 7.12 -12.04
N ARG A 37 -8.35 5.81 -12.02
CA ARG A 37 -9.39 4.78 -12.06
C ARG A 37 -10.30 4.92 -10.84
N ARG A 38 -11.56 4.49 -10.98
CA ARG A 38 -12.44 4.33 -9.82
C ARG A 38 -11.82 3.25 -8.93
N TRP A 39 -11.35 3.66 -7.76
CA TRP A 39 -10.90 2.76 -6.70
C TRP A 39 -12.12 2.04 -6.11
N GLU A 40 -11.91 0.89 -5.46
CA GLU A 40 -13.01 0.22 -4.77
C GLU A 40 -13.77 1.19 -3.86
N PRO A 41 -15.11 1.17 -3.90
CA PRO A 41 -15.91 2.10 -3.11
C PRO A 41 -15.62 1.91 -1.61
N GLU A 42 -15.36 3.02 -0.93
CA GLU A 42 -15.37 3.04 0.53
C GLU A 42 -16.80 2.80 1.02
N PRO A 43 -17.04 1.95 2.03
CA PRO A 43 -16.12 1.50 3.09
C PRO A 43 -15.42 0.15 2.85
N LEU A 44 -15.67 -0.55 1.74
CA LEU A 44 -15.20 -1.94 1.55
C LEU A 44 -13.68 -2.07 1.64
N ARG A 45 -12.95 -1.16 0.98
CA ARG A 45 -11.48 -1.12 1.03
C ARG A 45 -10.94 -0.97 2.45
N TRP A 46 -11.56 -0.11 3.24
CA TRP A 46 -11.20 0.12 4.64
C TRP A 46 -11.51 -1.11 5.50
N ILE A 47 -12.69 -1.72 5.31
CA ILE A 47 -13.10 -2.92 6.03
C ILE A 47 -12.09 -4.03 5.74
N ALA A 48 -11.77 -4.27 4.47
CA ALA A 48 -10.86 -5.32 4.03
C ALA A 48 -9.46 -5.19 4.65
N ILE A 49 -8.86 -3.99 4.61
CA ILE A 49 -7.52 -3.77 5.18
C ILE A 49 -7.53 -3.93 6.70
N ARG A 50 -8.57 -3.40 7.38
CA ARG A 50 -8.67 -3.54 8.84
C ARG A 50 -8.92 -4.96 9.29
N SER A 51 -9.79 -5.70 8.61
CA SER A 51 -10.06 -7.09 8.94
C SER A 51 -8.84 -7.98 8.68
N ALA A 52 -8.13 -7.78 7.57
CA ALA A 52 -6.88 -8.49 7.31
C ALA A 52 -5.84 -8.26 8.41
N LEU A 53 -5.65 -7.01 8.83
CA LEU A 53 -4.70 -6.69 9.90
C LEU A 53 -5.15 -7.27 11.25
N ALA A 54 -6.43 -7.17 11.59
CA ALA A 54 -6.98 -7.74 12.82
C ALA A 54 -6.85 -9.28 12.87
N LEU A 55 -7.04 -9.95 11.73
CA LEU A 55 -6.85 -11.40 11.62
C LEU A 55 -5.38 -11.81 11.80
N ALA A 56 -4.45 -11.06 11.20
CA ALA A 56 -3.02 -11.28 11.39
C ALA A 56 -2.63 -11.15 12.87
N GLU A 57 -3.04 -10.06 13.52
CA GLU A 57 -2.82 -9.88 14.97
C GLU A 57 -3.46 -10.97 15.82
N ALA A 58 -4.67 -11.43 15.46
CA ALA A 58 -5.35 -12.50 16.17
C ALA A 58 -4.61 -13.83 16.03
N SER A 59 -4.08 -14.14 14.85
CA SER A 59 -3.26 -15.33 14.60
C SER A 59 -2.00 -15.31 15.47
N ASP A 60 -1.27 -14.20 15.48
CA ASP A 60 -0.05 -14.06 16.30
C ASP A 60 -0.35 -14.21 17.79
N ARG A 61 -1.44 -13.62 18.29
CA ARG A 61 -1.87 -13.77 19.69
C ARG A 61 -2.24 -15.21 20.01
N TYR A 62 -2.91 -15.90 19.09
CA TYR A 62 -3.29 -17.31 19.26
C TYR A 62 -2.05 -18.22 19.28
N GLU A 63 -1.08 -17.98 18.41
CA GLU A 63 0.18 -18.72 18.35
C GLU A 63 1.06 -18.48 19.60
N THR A 64 1.15 -17.22 20.04
CA THR A 64 1.89 -16.83 21.25
C THR A 64 1.31 -17.50 22.50
N ARG A 65 -0.03 -17.59 22.60
CA ARG A 65 -0.69 -18.23 23.76
C ARG A 65 -0.58 -19.76 23.75
N ARG A 66 -0.50 -20.40 22.58
CA ARG A 66 -0.51 -21.87 22.48
C ARG A 66 0.85 -22.55 22.44
N ARG A 67 2.00 -21.83 22.43
CA ARG A 67 3.35 -22.44 22.25
C ARG A 67 3.30 -23.59 21.22
N ARG A 68 2.59 -23.34 20.11
CA ARG A 68 2.39 -24.31 19.03
C ARG A 68 3.19 -24.04 17.75
N PRO A 69 4.27 -23.21 17.72
CA PRO A 69 5.03 -23.05 16.50
C PRO A 69 5.70 -24.37 16.09
N GLU A 70 5.99 -25.25 17.05
CA GLU A 70 6.72 -26.50 16.79
C GLU A 70 5.95 -27.45 15.87
N ARG A 71 4.63 -27.59 16.02
CA ARG A 71 3.87 -28.67 15.34
C ARG A 71 3.57 -28.40 13.87
N VAL A 72 3.19 -27.17 13.54
CA VAL A 72 2.85 -26.82 12.15
C VAL A 72 4.13 -26.61 11.36
N ARG A 73 5.14 -25.98 11.98
CA ARG A 73 6.48 -25.85 11.41
C ARG A 73 7.20 -27.19 11.30
N SER A 74 7.11 -28.11 12.26
CA SER A 74 7.70 -29.45 12.13
C SER A 74 6.98 -30.30 11.10
N TRP A 75 5.65 -30.17 10.98
CA TRP A 75 4.90 -30.86 9.93
C TRP A 75 5.26 -30.33 8.53
N LEU A 76 5.34 -29.01 8.37
CA LEU A 76 5.78 -28.40 7.10
C LEU A 76 7.24 -28.72 6.79
N LEU A 77 8.14 -28.65 7.77
CA LEU A 77 9.56 -29.02 7.59
C LEU A 77 9.70 -30.52 7.30
N GLY A 78 8.93 -31.39 7.96
CA GLY A 78 8.93 -32.84 7.69
C GLY A 78 8.35 -33.18 6.33
N SER A 79 7.29 -32.49 5.92
CA SER A 79 6.68 -32.64 4.59
C SER A 79 7.59 -32.13 3.47
N LEU A 80 8.44 -31.14 3.74
CA LEU A 80 9.41 -30.61 2.77
C LEU A 80 10.76 -31.34 2.80
N LEU A 81 11.14 -31.97 3.92
CA LEU A 81 12.41 -32.70 4.07
C LEU A 81 12.29 -34.21 3.81
N GLY A 82 11.10 -34.74 3.53
CA GLY A 82 10.91 -36.10 3.01
C GLY A 82 11.60 -37.19 3.84
N GLN A 83 11.04 -37.50 5.01
CA GLN A 83 11.23 -38.79 5.68
C GLN A 83 9.91 -39.56 5.63
#